data_AF-A0A841E768-F1
#
_entry.id   AF-A0A841E768-F1
#
_cell.length_a   1.000
_cell.length_b   1.000
_cell.length_c   1.000
_cell.angle_alpha   90.00
_cell.angle_beta   90.00
_cell.angle_gamma   90.00
#
_symmetry.space_group_name_H-M   'P 1'
#
loop_
_entity.id
_entity.type
_entity.pdbx_description
1 polymer ?
#
loop_
_entity_poly.entity_id
_entity_poly.type
_entity_poly.pdbx_seq_one_letter_code
_entity_poly.pdbx_strand_id
1 'polypeptide(L)'
;MAERIWLDVPYNEKDQAKAAGARWDPHAKRWYAPRPGIGALHPWAARPAIPALLPGEDRSFGAGLFVDVVPSSCWFTNVRTCVSQRDWERLRRMLLDRAGHLCEICGRGEDRAAERWLEAHERWAYDERRSVQALRRLICLCTDCHRTTHFGLARVKGRADQAFEHLCAVTGMTPDQADSHVQRAFAVWEQRSTRTWTLDLSMLTDAGVTLADPPGAGRRSGIAADELVQERNSGR
;
A
#
# COMPACT_ATOMS: atom_id res chain seq x y z
N MET A 1 16.23 33.18 2.87
CA MET A 1 15.89 31.96 2.09
C MET A 1 14.43 32.08 1.67
N ALA A 2 14.10 31.83 0.40
CA ALA A 2 12.70 31.88 -0.04
C ALA A 2 11.89 30.79 0.67
N GLU A 3 10.72 31.16 1.19
CA GLU A 3 9.81 30.24 1.89
C GLU A 3 9.28 29.18 0.91
N ARG A 4 9.47 27.89 1.26
CA ARG A 4 8.93 26.76 0.48
C ARG A 4 7.48 26.54 0.87
N ILE A 5 6.57 26.67 -0.10
CA ILE A 5 5.15 26.36 0.11
C ILE A 5 4.88 24.96 -0.42
N TRP A 6 4.62 24.01 0.47
CA TRP A 6 4.47 22.63 0.08
C TRP A 6 3.19 22.35 -0.72
N LEU A 7 3.30 21.36 -1.61
CA LEU A 7 2.21 20.92 -2.48
C LEU A 7 1.98 19.41 -2.31
N ASP A 8 0.73 18.99 -2.52
CA ASP A 8 0.33 17.59 -2.63
C ASP A 8 -0.03 17.33 -4.10
N VAL A 9 0.99 17.00 -4.89
CA VAL A 9 0.88 16.77 -6.34
C VAL A 9 0.77 15.27 -6.62
N PRO A 10 -0.36 14.79 -7.15
CA PRO A 10 -0.48 13.41 -7.64
C PRO A 10 0.60 13.05 -8.66
N TYR A 11 1.06 11.80 -8.66
CA TYR A 11 2.11 11.35 -9.58
C TYR A 11 1.80 11.62 -11.07
N ASN A 12 0.54 11.41 -11.48
CA ASN A 12 0.05 11.63 -12.84
C ASN A 12 -0.09 13.13 -13.22
N GLU A 13 0.00 14.04 -12.26
CA GLU A 13 -0.12 15.49 -12.48
C GLU A 13 1.22 16.22 -12.33
N LYS A 14 2.31 15.49 -12.07
CA LYS A 14 3.65 16.05 -11.81
C LYS A 14 4.15 16.99 -12.91
N ASP A 15 3.89 16.64 -14.17
CA ASP A 15 4.35 17.43 -15.31
C ASP A 15 3.54 18.73 -15.46
N GLN A 16 2.24 18.69 -15.15
CA GLN A 16 1.39 19.88 -15.11
C GLN A 16 1.81 20.81 -13.98
N ALA A 17 2.05 20.29 -12.77
CA ALA A 17 2.53 21.07 -11.64
C ALA A 17 3.91 21.71 -11.93
N LYS A 18 4.82 20.95 -12.54
CA LYS A 18 6.14 21.45 -12.96
C LYS A 18 6.01 22.58 -13.99
N ALA A 19 5.15 22.42 -15.00
CA ALA A 19 4.86 23.46 -15.99
C ALA A 19 4.24 24.71 -15.35
N ALA A 20 3.41 24.55 -14.32
CA ALA A 20 2.83 25.62 -13.51
C ALA A 20 3.84 26.29 -12.55
N GLY A 21 5.09 25.85 -12.51
CA GLY A 21 6.17 26.48 -11.74
C GLY A 21 6.54 25.78 -10.43
N ALA A 22 5.98 24.61 -10.14
CA ALA A 22 6.40 23.81 -8.99
C ALA A 22 7.86 23.33 -9.13
N ARG A 23 8.49 23.04 -8.00
CA ARG A 23 9.84 22.47 -7.89
C ARG A 23 9.80 21.24 -7.00
N TRP A 24 10.72 20.31 -7.26
CA TRP A 24 10.88 19.09 -6.47
C TRP A 24 12.00 19.25 -5.45
N ASP A 25 11.74 18.91 -4.20
CA ASP A 25 12.74 18.78 -3.16
C ASP A 25 13.12 17.29 -3.02
N PRO A 26 14.35 16.87 -3.38
CA PRO A 26 14.76 15.47 -3.31
C PRO A 26 14.97 14.98 -1.88
N HIS A 27 15.26 15.86 -0.92
CA HIS A 27 15.44 15.48 0.48
C HIS A 27 14.08 15.30 1.16
N ALA A 28 13.18 16.27 0.99
CA ALA A 28 11.81 16.16 1.51
C ALA A 28 10.93 15.21 0.69
N LYS A 29 11.42 14.74 -0.47
CA LYS A 29 10.68 13.97 -1.48
C LYS A 29 9.29 14.58 -1.73
N ARG A 30 9.23 15.90 -1.91
CA ARG A 30 7.97 16.66 -1.98
C ARG A 30 8.04 17.82 -2.96
N TRP A 31 6.92 18.08 -3.62
CA TRP A 31 6.74 19.25 -4.48
C TRP A 31 6.50 20.52 -3.66
N TYR A 32 7.03 21.65 -4.11
CA TYR A 32 6.84 22.96 -3.49
C TYR A 32 6.71 24.08 -4.53
N ALA A 33 6.00 25.14 -4.18
CA ALA A 33 6.06 26.42 -4.89
C ALA A 33 7.27 27.22 -4.38
N PRO A 34 8.12 27.75 -5.27
CA PRO A 34 9.34 28.48 -4.88
C PRO A 34 9.09 29.88 -4.33
N ARG A 35 7.85 30.39 -4.45
CA ARG A 35 7.40 31.69 -3.94
C ARG A 35 5.87 31.70 -3.80
N PRO A 36 5.30 32.58 -2.95
CA PRO A 36 3.85 32.78 -2.88
C PRO A 36 3.26 33.40 -4.16
N GLY A 37 1.93 33.31 -4.28
CA GLY A 37 1.16 33.99 -5.32
C GLY A 37 1.16 33.33 -6.70
N ILE A 38 1.62 32.08 -6.84
CA ILE A 38 1.52 31.33 -8.10
C ILE A 38 0.14 30.66 -8.16
N GLY A 39 -0.87 31.39 -8.65
CA GLY A 39 -2.26 30.92 -8.68
C GLY A 39 -2.47 29.60 -9.42
N ALA A 40 -1.67 29.33 -10.46
CA ALA A 40 -1.71 28.06 -11.20
C ALA A 40 -1.39 26.83 -10.32
N LEU A 41 -0.78 27.01 -9.13
CA LEU A 41 -0.45 25.92 -8.20
C LEU A 41 -1.53 25.67 -7.14
N HIS A 42 -2.58 26.49 -7.06
CA HIS A 42 -3.68 26.31 -6.11
C HIS A 42 -4.33 24.92 -6.12
N PRO A 43 -4.49 24.23 -7.27
CA PRO A 43 -5.05 22.86 -7.28
C PRO A 43 -4.30 21.88 -6.38
N TRP A 44 -2.99 22.09 -6.17
CA TRP A 44 -2.12 21.20 -5.38
C TRP A 44 -1.77 21.74 -3.98
N ALA A 45 -2.33 22.86 -3.54
CA ALA A 45 -1.97 23.54 -2.29
C ALA A 45 -2.11 22.63 -1.05
N ALA A 46 -1.05 22.34 -0.31
CA ALA A 46 -1.03 21.30 0.74
C ALA A 46 -2.29 21.25 1.64
N ARG A 47 -2.83 20.04 1.82
CA ARG A 47 -3.90 19.74 2.79
C ARG A 47 -3.31 19.57 4.20
N PRO A 48 -4.15 19.58 5.26
CA PRO A 48 -3.70 19.24 6.61
C PRO A 48 -2.87 17.95 6.65
N ALA A 49 -1.91 17.84 7.56
CA ALA A 49 -1.12 16.62 7.69
C ALA A 49 -2.01 15.44 8.13
N ILE A 50 -1.71 14.24 7.64
CA ILE A 50 -2.29 13.00 8.17
C ILE A 50 -1.55 12.68 9.48
N PRO A 51 -2.26 12.35 10.58
CA PRO A 51 -1.60 11.99 11.84
C PRO A 51 -0.71 10.75 11.68
N ALA A 52 0.43 10.73 12.36
CA ALA A 52 1.36 9.59 12.30
C ALA A 52 0.76 8.29 12.90
N LEU A 53 -0.17 8.41 13.84
CA LEU A 53 -1.01 7.31 14.28
C LEU A 53 -2.41 7.53 13.72
N LEU A 54 -2.88 6.65 12.85
CA LEU A 54 -4.22 6.78 12.27
C LEU A 54 -5.28 6.47 13.36
N PRO A 55 -6.45 7.11 13.32
CA PRO A 55 -7.52 6.85 14.30
C PRO A 55 -7.92 5.37 14.33
N GLY A 56 -7.76 4.73 15.49
CA GLY A 56 -8.08 3.31 15.67
C GLY A 56 -7.07 2.33 15.06
N GLU A 57 -5.93 2.80 14.56
CA GLU A 57 -4.86 1.95 14.05
C GLU A 57 -4.16 1.20 15.18
N ASP A 58 -4.07 -0.13 15.04
CA ASP A 58 -3.23 -0.96 15.89
C ASP A 58 -1.93 -1.29 15.16
N ARG A 59 -0.84 -0.62 15.56
CA ARG A 59 0.49 -0.83 14.97
C ARG A 59 1.10 -2.19 15.31
N SER A 60 0.54 -2.94 16.26
CA SER A 60 0.95 -4.32 16.53
C SER A 60 0.21 -5.33 15.64
N PHE A 61 -0.93 -4.94 15.07
CA PHE A 61 -1.73 -5.81 14.20
C PHE A 61 -0.96 -6.21 12.95
N GLY A 62 -0.96 -7.51 12.64
CA GLY A 62 -0.23 -8.06 11.49
C GLY A 62 1.27 -7.75 11.52
N ALA A 63 1.89 -7.76 12.71
CA ALA A 63 3.34 -7.62 12.88
C ALA A 63 4.10 -8.86 12.39
N GLY A 64 5.37 -8.66 12.03
CA GLY A 64 6.23 -9.69 11.47
C GLY A 64 5.96 -9.98 9.99
N LEU A 65 6.82 -10.79 9.39
CA LEU A 65 6.67 -11.24 8.01
C LEU A 65 5.82 -12.51 7.96
N PHE A 66 4.76 -12.49 7.15
CA PHE A 66 3.96 -13.66 6.88
C PHE A 66 3.27 -13.52 5.52
N VAL A 67 2.92 -14.65 4.91
CA VAL A 67 2.05 -14.70 3.74
C VAL A 67 0.66 -14.21 4.11
N ASP A 68 0.26 -13.08 3.53
CA ASP A 68 -1.04 -12.42 3.75
C ASP A 68 -1.80 -12.36 2.43
N VAL A 69 -2.49 -13.46 2.13
CA VAL A 69 -3.27 -13.60 0.91
C VAL A 69 -4.68 -13.05 1.13
N VAL A 70 -4.93 -11.89 0.54
CA VAL A 70 -6.26 -11.23 0.52
C VAL A 70 -7.24 -12.08 -0.30
N PRO A 71 -8.52 -12.22 0.08
CA PRO A 71 -9.52 -13.00 -0.66
C PRO A 71 -9.68 -12.53 -2.11
N SER A 72 -9.99 -13.45 -3.03
CA SER A 72 -10.11 -13.11 -4.46
C SER A 72 -11.19 -12.06 -4.75
N SER A 73 -12.28 -12.05 -3.98
CA SER A 73 -13.35 -11.05 -4.05
C SER A 73 -12.92 -9.64 -3.62
N CYS A 74 -11.71 -9.51 -3.05
CA CYS A 74 -11.13 -8.27 -2.55
C CYS A 74 -9.85 -7.87 -3.29
N TRP A 75 -9.39 -8.68 -4.25
CA TRP A 75 -8.19 -8.37 -5.01
C TRP A 75 -8.32 -7.02 -5.73
N PHE A 76 -7.19 -6.30 -5.81
CA PHE A 76 -7.04 -4.99 -6.45
C PHE A 76 -7.91 -3.84 -5.88
N THR A 77 -8.60 -4.10 -4.76
CA THR A 77 -9.26 -3.07 -3.95
C THR A 77 -8.34 -2.62 -2.81
N ASN A 78 -7.15 -2.14 -3.17
CA ASN A 78 -6.18 -1.60 -2.20
C ASN A 78 -6.53 -0.15 -1.84
N VAL A 79 -5.90 0.39 -0.81
CA VAL A 79 -6.17 1.75 -0.35
C VAL A 79 -5.87 2.77 -1.45
N ARG A 80 -4.81 2.56 -2.24
CA ARG A 80 -4.45 3.45 -3.34
C ARG A 80 -5.58 3.63 -4.37
N THR A 81 -6.35 2.59 -4.66
CA THR A 81 -7.49 2.67 -5.58
C THR A 81 -8.77 3.17 -4.90
N CYS A 82 -8.84 3.11 -3.57
CA CYS A 82 -10.00 3.55 -2.79
C CYS A 82 -9.94 5.00 -2.31
N VAL A 83 -8.84 5.71 -2.53
CA VAL A 83 -8.66 7.10 -2.06
C VAL A 83 -8.32 8.03 -3.22
N SER A 84 -8.54 9.33 -3.03
CA SER A 84 -8.09 10.32 -4.01
C SER A 84 -6.57 10.22 -4.20
N GLN A 85 -6.07 10.35 -5.44
CA GLN A 85 -4.62 10.26 -5.71
C GLN A 85 -3.80 11.25 -4.88
N ARG A 86 -4.40 12.40 -4.58
CA ARG A 86 -3.80 13.41 -3.71
C ARG A 86 -3.66 12.94 -2.27
N ASP A 87 -4.67 12.25 -1.73
CA ASP A 87 -4.58 11.70 -0.38
C ASP A 87 -3.73 10.43 -0.31
N TRP A 88 -3.65 9.68 -1.41
CA TRP A 88 -2.66 8.61 -1.54
C TRP A 88 -1.24 9.15 -1.36
N GLU A 89 -0.86 10.25 -2.01
CA GLU A 89 0.47 10.85 -1.82
C GLU A 89 0.67 11.37 -0.38
N ARG A 90 -0.37 11.92 0.26
CA ARG A 90 -0.32 12.32 1.68
C ARG A 90 -0.09 11.11 2.59
N LEU A 91 -0.83 10.03 2.40
CA LEU A 91 -0.72 8.78 3.16
C LEU A 91 0.63 8.13 2.97
N ARG A 92 1.07 7.98 1.72
CA ARG A 92 2.37 7.39 1.37
C ARG A 92 3.52 8.14 2.02
N ARG A 93 3.51 9.48 1.94
CA ARG A 93 4.52 10.31 2.58
C ARG A 93 4.52 10.13 4.10
N MET A 94 3.36 10.27 4.74
CA MET A 94 3.22 10.07 6.19
C MET A 94 3.76 8.70 6.61
N LEU A 95 3.41 7.64 5.87
CA LEU A 95 3.83 6.27 6.18
C LEU A 95 5.35 6.10 6.07
N LEU A 96 5.97 6.62 5.01
CA LEU A 96 7.42 6.55 4.81
C LEU A 96 8.17 7.33 5.91
N ASP A 97 7.71 8.54 6.23
CA ASP A 97 8.30 9.39 7.28
C ASP A 97 8.18 8.70 8.64
N ARG A 98 6.99 8.16 8.96
CA ARG A 98 6.72 7.40 10.19
C ARG A 98 7.61 6.17 10.34
N ALA A 99 7.91 5.49 9.23
CA ALA A 99 8.78 4.32 9.21
C ALA A 99 10.27 4.69 9.21
N GLY A 100 10.63 5.98 9.24
CA GLY A 100 12.01 6.43 9.16
C GLY A 100 12.69 6.02 7.85
N HIS A 101 11.93 5.85 6.77
CA HIS A 101 12.38 5.28 5.51
C HIS A 101 13.04 3.90 5.63
N LEU A 102 12.53 3.05 6.52
CA LEU A 102 12.93 1.65 6.67
C LEU A 102 11.72 0.74 6.55
N CYS A 103 11.95 -0.51 6.17
CA CYS A 103 10.93 -1.56 6.25
C CYS A 103 10.58 -1.82 7.72
N GLU A 104 9.30 -1.73 8.07
CA GLU A 104 8.80 -1.98 9.43
C GLU A 104 8.88 -3.46 9.85
N ILE A 105 9.23 -4.36 8.92
CA ILE A 105 9.42 -5.79 9.19
C ILE A 105 10.91 -6.15 9.32
N CYS A 106 11.70 -5.89 8.29
CA CYS A 106 13.10 -6.36 8.22
C CYS A 106 14.14 -5.26 8.44
N GLY A 107 13.72 -4.00 8.63
CA GLY A 107 14.60 -2.86 8.87
C GLY A 107 15.41 -2.38 7.65
N ARG A 108 15.29 -3.02 6.47
CA ARG A 108 16.01 -2.57 5.27
C ARG A 108 15.39 -1.31 4.67
N GLY A 109 16.23 -0.36 4.27
CA GLY A 109 15.84 0.82 3.48
C GLY A 109 15.86 0.59 1.97
N GLU A 110 15.54 1.65 1.21
CA GLU A 110 15.63 1.69 -0.25
C GLU A 110 17.08 1.44 -0.73
N ASP A 111 17.22 0.72 -1.84
CA ASP A 111 18.50 0.46 -2.51
C ASP A 111 18.25 0.27 -4.01
N ARG A 112 18.69 1.26 -4.79
CA ARG A 112 18.43 1.29 -6.24
C ARG A 112 19.22 0.24 -7.00
N ALA A 113 20.42 -0.10 -6.54
CA ALA A 113 21.28 -1.09 -7.21
C ALA A 113 20.70 -2.49 -7.05
N ALA A 114 20.10 -2.76 -5.88
CA ALA A 114 19.39 -4.01 -5.60
C ALA A 114 17.89 -3.98 -5.99
N GLU A 115 17.43 -2.91 -6.68
CA GLU A 115 16.03 -2.69 -7.04
C GLU A 115 15.04 -2.84 -5.86
N ARG A 116 15.47 -2.45 -4.66
CA ARG A 116 14.68 -2.52 -3.43
C ARG A 116 14.05 -1.16 -3.15
N TRP A 117 12.74 -1.12 -3.16
CA TRP A 117 11.94 0.07 -2.87
C TRP A 117 11.16 -0.11 -1.57
N LEU A 118 10.56 0.98 -1.08
CA LEU A 118 9.60 0.95 0.02
C LEU A 118 8.19 1.17 -0.50
N GLU A 119 7.29 0.32 -0.03
CA GLU A 119 5.92 0.18 -0.50
C GLU A 119 4.97 0.23 0.70
N ALA A 120 3.85 0.92 0.54
CA ALA A 120 2.78 0.92 1.50
C ALA A 120 1.95 -0.35 1.33
N HIS A 121 1.62 -1.01 2.43
CA HIS A 121 0.85 -2.24 2.43
C HIS A 121 -0.25 -2.21 3.49
N GLU A 122 -1.41 -2.79 3.18
CA GLU A 122 -2.56 -2.85 4.06
C GLU A 122 -2.63 -4.16 4.86
N ARG A 123 -2.88 -4.06 6.17
CA ARG A 123 -3.34 -5.21 6.97
C ARG A 123 -4.82 -5.12 7.23
N TRP A 124 -5.52 -6.22 6.95
CA TRP A 124 -6.97 -6.32 7.03
C TRP A 124 -7.41 -7.24 8.15
N ALA A 125 -8.40 -6.82 8.92
CA ALA A 125 -9.18 -7.72 9.76
C ALA A 125 -10.45 -8.16 9.02
N TYR A 126 -10.85 -9.41 9.24
CA TYR A 126 -12.02 -10.00 8.61
C TYR A 126 -13.03 -10.40 9.69
N ASP A 127 -14.20 -9.77 9.66
CA ASP A 127 -15.36 -10.18 10.45
C ASP A 127 -16.25 -11.08 9.59
N GLU A 128 -16.11 -12.39 9.79
CA GLU A 128 -16.85 -13.39 9.02
C GLU A 128 -18.36 -13.37 9.23
N ARG A 129 -18.83 -12.91 10.40
CA ARG A 129 -20.26 -12.87 10.73
C ARG A 129 -20.95 -11.71 10.01
N ARG A 130 -20.26 -10.58 9.92
CA ARG A 130 -20.75 -9.36 9.28
C ARG A 130 -20.33 -9.22 7.81
N SER A 131 -19.47 -10.12 7.33
CA SER A 131 -18.83 -10.03 6.02
C SER A 131 -18.13 -8.69 5.79
N VAL A 132 -17.39 -8.22 6.80
CA VAL A 132 -16.65 -6.95 6.75
C VAL A 132 -15.14 -7.22 6.68
N GLN A 133 -14.48 -6.58 5.72
CA GLN A 133 -13.03 -6.45 5.63
C GLN A 133 -12.66 -5.04 6.10
N ALA A 134 -12.05 -4.92 7.28
CA ALA A 134 -11.71 -3.64 7.89
C ALA A 134 -10.21 -3.36 7.83
N LEU A 135 -9.84 -2.18 7.35
CA LEU A 135 -8.45 -1.74 7.37
C LEU A 135 -8.01 -1.52 8.82
N ARG A 136 -6.97 -2.23 9.25
CA ARG A 136 -6.47 -2.14 10.64
C ARG A 136 -5.10 -1.50 10.77
N ARG A 137 -4.31 -1.54 9.70
CA ARG A 137 -2.98 -0.95 9.69
C ARG A 137 -2.51 -0.68 8.27
N LEU A 138 -1.80 0.44 8.10
CA LEU A 138 -0.91 0.65 6.97
C LEU A 138 0.53 0.39 7.43
N ILE A 139 1.31 -0.36 6.67
CA ILE A 139 2.68 -0.72 7.03
C ILE A 139 3.63 -0.45 5.86
N CYS A 140 4.81 0.08 6.15
CA CYS A 140 5.88 0.32 5.17
C CYS A 140 6.74 -0.94 5.02
N LEU A 141 6.74 -1.55 3.84
CA LEU A 141 7.49 -2.77 3.53
C LEU A 141 8.53 -2.53 2.44
N CYS A 142 9.66 -3.23 2.51
CA CYS A 142 10.55 -3.30 1.35
C CYS A 142 9.99 -4.26 0.29
N THR A 143 10.48 -4.14 -0.95
CA THR A 143 10.08 -4.99 -2.08
C THR A 143 10.08 -6.49 -1.78
N ASP A 144 11.06 -7.00 -1.03
CA ASP A 144 11.11 -8.43 -0.69
C ASP A 144 10.04 -8.81 0.34
N CYS A 145 9.87 -8.04 1.41
CA CYS A 145 8.83 -8.28 2.41
C CYS A 145 7.43 -8.12 1.80
N HIS A 146 7.24 -7.16 0.91
CA HIS A 146 6.00 -6.94 0.19
C HIS A 146 5.69 -8.13 -0.73
N ARG A 147 6.68 -8.60 -1.50
CA ARG A 147 6.57 -9.81 -2.34
C ARG A 147 6.23 -11.06 -1.52
N THR A 148 6.89 -11.28 -0.38
CA THR A 148 6.61 -12.42 0.50
C THR A 148 5.19 -12.35 1.08
N THR A 149 4.74 -11.16 1.45
CA THR A 149 3.37 -10.94 1.91
C THR A 149 2.37 -11.32 0.80
N HIS A 150 2.62 -10.87 -0.43
CA HIS A 150 1.83 -11.22 -1.63
C HIS A 150 2.29 -12.53 -2.30
N PHE A 151 2.47 -13.60 -1.53
CA PHE A 151 3.04 -14.86 -2.03
C PHE A 151 2.27 -15.47 -3.21
N GLY A 152 0.94 -15.33 -3.26
CA GLY A 152 0.12 -15.79 -4.39
C GLY A 152 0.51 -15.11 -5.71
N LEU A 153 0.72 -13.80 -5.68
CA LEU A 153 1.20 -13.05 -6.85
C LEU A 153 2.65 -13.44 -7.20
N ALA A 154 3.50 -13.65 -6.19
CA ALA A 154 4.86 -14.11 -6.40
C ALA A 154 4.90 -15.47 -7.12
N ARG A 155 4.00 -16.42 -6.79
CA ARG A 155 3.84 -17.68 -7.52
C ARG A 155 3.48 -17.46 -8.99
N VAL A 156 2.48 -16.63 -9.27
CA VAL A 156 2.06 -16.33 -10.65
C VAL A 156 3.19 -15.69 -11.46
N LYS A 157 4.01 -14.84 -10.83
CA LYS A 157 5.15 -14.16 -11.47
C LYS A 157 6.44 -15.00 -11.49
N GLY A 158 6.42 -16.27 -11.09
CA GLY A 158 7.61 -17.13 -11.07
C GLY A 158 8.68 -16.71 -10.05
N ARG A 159 8.30 -15.99 -8.99
CA ARG A 159 9.19 -15.49 -7.92
C ARG A 159 8.90 -16.11 -6.55
N ALA A 160 8.27 -17.29 -6.53
CA ALA A 160 7.91 -17.99 -5.29
C ALA A 160 9.13 -18.33 -4.44
N ASP A 161 10.19 -18.84 -5.07
CA ASP A 161 11.41 -19.27 -4.37
C ASP A 161 12.07 -18.09 -3.64
N GLN A 162 12.22 -16.95 -4.33
CA GLN A 162 12.73 -15.71 -3.74
C GLN A 162 11.87 -15.22 -2.56
N ALA A 163 10.55 -15.37 -2.65
CA ALA A 163 9.62 -14.97 -1.60
C ALA A 163 9.72 -15.92 -0.38
N PHE A 164 9.94 -17.21 -0.64
CA PHE A 164 10.04 -18.26 0.36
C PHE A 164 11.37 -18.20 1.12
N GLU A 165 12.49 -18.07 0.41
CA GLU A 165 13.81 -17.85 1.02
C GLU A 165 13.80 -16.60 1.91
N HIS A 166 13.18 -15.52 1.43
CA HIS A 166 13.07 -14.29 2.19
C HIS A 166 12.18 -14.45 3.43
N LEU A 167 11.09 -15.23 3.34
CA LEU A 167 10.25 -15.58 4.48
C LEU A 167 11.08 -16.25 5.57
N CYS A 168 11.78 -17.34 5.24
CA CYS A 168 12.63 -18.08 6.17
C CYS A 168 13.72 -17.19 6.77
N ALA A 169 14.40 -16.38 5.95
CA ALA A 169 15.50 -15.52 6.40
C ALA A 169 15.06 -14.46 7.43
N VAL A 170 13.84 -13.91 7.31
CA VAL A 170 13.34 -12.87 8.21
C VAL A 170 12.65 -13.44 9.44
N THR A 171 11.92 -14.56 9.30
CA THR A 171 11.14 -15.14 10.40
C THR A 171 11.94 -16.16 11.22
N GLY A 172 13.02 -16.71 10.66
CA GLY A 172 13.75 -17.84 11.23
C GLY A 172 13.02 -19.17 11.10
N MET A 173 11.92 -19.23 10.34
CA MET A 173 11.22 -20.50 10.07
C MET A 173 12.13 -21.48 9.34
N THR A 174 12.07 -22.76 9.71
CA THR A 174 12.63 -23.83 8.89
C THR A 174 11.83 -23.95 7.58
N PRO A 175 12.39 -24.56 6.52
CA PRO A 175 11.63 -24.80 5.29
C PRO A 175 10.28 -25.47 5.51
N ASP A 176 10.21 -26.51 6.37
CA ASP A 176 8.95 -27.20 6.66
C ASP A 176 7.93 -26.31 7.38
N GLN A 177 8.39 -25.43 8.28
CA GLN A 177 7.53 -24.47 8.97
C GLN A 177 7.02 -23.40 8.01
N ALA A 178 7.88 -22.89 7.12
CA ALA A 178 7.50 -21.91 6.12
C ALA A 178 6.51 -22.47 5.10
N ASP A 179 6.69 -23.73 4.67
CA ASP A 179 5.75 -24.41 3.79
C ASP A 179 4.40 -24.61 4.48
N SER A 180 4.40 -25.10 5.72
CA SER A 180 3.18 -25.22 6.55
C SER A 180 2.49 -23.87 6.78
N HIS A 181 3.26 -22.77 6.91
CA HIS A 181 2.73 -21.42 6.99
C HIS A 181 2.03 -21.01 5.69
N VAL A 182 2.69 -21.22 4.54
CA VAL A 182 2.13 -20.92 3.22
C VAL A 182 0.84 -21.71 2.99
N GLN A 183 0.84 -23.02 3.25
CA GLN A 183 -0.35 -23.87 3.10
C GLN A 183 -1.54 -23.36 3.94
N ARG A 184 -1.31 -23.03 5.23
CA ARG A 184 -2.36 -22.47 6.09
C ARG A 184 -2.89 -21.13 5.58
N ALA A 185 -2.02 -20.26 5.07
CA ALA A 185 -2.43 -18.98 4.50
C ALA A 185 -3.36 -19.18 3.29
N PHE A 186 -3.04 -20.13 2.40
CA PHE A 186 -3.89 -20.45 1.25
C PHE A 186 -5.21 -21.12 1.63
N ALA A 187 -5.25 -21.94 2.68
CA ALA A 187 -6.50 -22.51 3.20
C ALA A 187 -7.46 -21.41 3.71
N VAL A 188 -6.92 -20.42 4.44
CA VAL A 188 -7.70 -19.25 4.88
C VAL A 188 -8.20 -18.43 3.68
N TRP A 189 -7.35 -18.25 2.66
CA TRP A 189 -7.73 -17.56 1.43
C TRP A 189 -8.86 -18.26 0.68
N GLU A 190 -8.81 -19.58 0.55
CA GLU A 190 -9.86 -20.37 -0.11
C GLU A 190 -11.19 -20.19 0.60
N GLN A 191 -11.21 -20.35 1.94
CA GLN A 191 -12.41 -20.15 2.75
C GLN A 191 -12.99 -18.74 2.58
N ARG A 192 -12.15 -17.70 2.66
CA ARG A 192 -12.62 -16.30 2.60
C ARG A 192 -13.02 -15.86 1.20
N SER A 193 -12.52 -16.52 0.15
CA SER A 193 -12.85 -16.23 -1.25
C SER A 193 -14.23 -16.74 -1.66
N THR A 194 -14.89 -17.54 -0.82
CA THR A 194 -16.27 -18.02 -1.05
C THR A 194 -17.36 -16.96 -0.87
N ARG A 195 -17.01 -15.77 -0.39
CA ARG A 195 -17.96 -14.70 -0.07
C ARG A 195 -17.48 -13.32 -0.49
N THR A 196 -18.43 -12.40 -0.61
CA THR A 196 -18.18 -10.98 -0.86
C THR A 196 -18.03 -10.23 0.46
N TRP A 197 -17.09 -9.28 0.50
CA TRP A 197 -16.79 -8.49 1.68
C TRP A 197 -17.14 -7.02 1.48
N THR A 198 -17.77 -6.42 2.47
CA THR A 198 -17.91 -4.96 2.58
C THR A 198 -16.62 -4.38 3.13
N LEU A 199 -16.11 -3.30 2.52
CA LEU A 199 -14.91 -2.63 3.00
C LEU A 199 -15.26 -1.61 4.08
N ASP A 200 -14.51 -1.66 5.16
CA ASP A 200 -14.47 -0.63 6.19
C ASP A 200 -13.13 0.11 6.12
N LEU A 201 -13.21 1.38 5.70
CA LEU A 201 -12.09 2.32 5.56
C LEU A 201 -12.23 3.50 6.53
N SER A 202 -13.03 3.37 7.59
CA SER A 202 -13.29 4.42 8.58
C SER A 202 -12.00 5.03 9.15
N MET A 203 -10.98 4.19 9.41
CA MET A 203 -9.65 4.62 9.84
C MET A 203 -9.03 5.72 8.94
N LEU A 204 -9.32 5.70 7.63
CA LEU A 204 -8.83 6.71 6.69
C LEU A 204 -9.72 7.95 6.67
N THR A 205 -11.04 7.78 6.62
CA THR A 205 -11.97 8.92 6.59
C THR A 205 -11.88 9.76 7.86
N ASP A 206 -11.71 9.10 9.01
CA ASP A 206 -11.54 9.74 10.31
C ASP A 206 -10.20 10.50 10.40
N ALA A 207 -9.21 10.12 9.57
CA ALA A 207 -7.94 10.82 9.41
C ALA A 207 -8.00 11.98 8.38
N GLY A 208 -9.17 12.29 7.80
CA GLY A 208 -9.32 13.32 6.78
C GLY A 208 -8.81 12.92 5.40
N VAL A 209 -8.91 11.62 5.06
CA VAL A 209 -8.66 11.08 3.72
C VAL A 209 -9.97 11.05 2.93
N THR A 210 -9.96 11.59 1.72
CA THR A 210 -11.09 11.49 0.78
C THR A 210 -11.06 10.15 0.07
N LEU A 211 -12.13 9.38 0.18
CA LEU A 211 -12.32 8.16 -0.61
C LEU A 211 -12.60 8.54 -2.08
N ALA A 212 -12.03 7.78 -3.01
CA ALA A 212 -12.52 7.73 -4.38
C ALA A 212 -13.72 6.78 -4.42
N ASP A 213 -14.66 6.94 -5.37
CA ASP A 213 -15.85 6.07 -5.47
C ASP A 213 -15.43 4.59 -5.42
N PRO A 214 -15.63 3.90 -4.28
CA PRO A 214 -15.11 2.56 -4.16
C PRO A 214 -15.99 1.68 -5.06
N PRO A 215 -15.41 0.82 -5.92
CA PRO A 215 -16.22 -0.07 -6.73
C PRO A 215 -17.16 -0.85 -5.83
N GLY A 216 -18.45 -0.96 -6.20
CA GLY A 216 -19.42 -1.74 -5.42
C GLY A 216 -18.95 -3.19 -5.28
N ALA A 217 -19.25 -3.83 -4.13
CA ALA A 217 -18.66 -5.12 -3.76
C ALA A 217 -18.86 -6.24 -4.83
N GLY A 218 -19.98 -6.22 -5.56
CA GLY A 218 -20.24 -7.15 -6.67
C GLY A 218 -19.47 -6.88 -7.97
N ARG A 219 -18.93 -5.66 -8.17
CA ARG A 219 -18.09 -5.33 -9.35
C ARG A 219 -16.60 -5.62 -9.11
N ARG A 220 -16.16 -5.71 -7.84
CA ARG A 220 -14.75 -5.95 -7.47
C ARG A 220 -14.24 -7.30 -7.94
N SER A 221 -15.06 -8.34 -7.82
CA SER A 221 -14.71 -9.69 -8.29
C SER A 221 -14.36 -9.73 -9.79
N GLY A 222 -15.03 -8.90 -10.61
CA GLY A 222 -14.76 -8.79 -12.04
C GLY A 222 -13.45 -8.05 -12.33
N ILE A 223 -13.24 -6.90 -11.68
CA ILE A 223 -11.99 -6.12 -11.77
C ILE A 223 -10.79 -7.00 -11.39
N ALA A 224 -10.93 -7.80 -10.35
CA ALA A 224 -9.89 -8.71 -9.92
C ALA A 224 -9.55 -9.81 -10.94
N ALA A 225 -10.55 -10.38 -11.59
CA ALA A 225 -10.31 -11.38 -12.62
C ALA A 225 -9.59 -10.77 -13.84
N ASP A 226 -9.99 -9.59 -14.27
CA ASP A 226 -9.42 -8.91 -15.44
C ASP A 226 -7.97 -8.46 -15.19
N GLU A 227 -7.65 -7.93 -14.00
CA GLU A 227 -6.29 -7.48 -13.66
C GLU A 227 -5.31 -8.64 -13.47
N LEU A 228 -5.72 -9.80 -12.94
CA LEU A 228 -4.88 -11.00 -12.95
C LEU A 228 -4.54 -11.48 -14.36
N VAL A 229 -5.51 -11.37 -15.28
CA VAL A 229 -5.29 -11.74 -16.67
C VAL A 229 -4.27 -10.78 -17.29
N GLN A 230 -4.35 -9.49 -17.00
CA GLN A 230 -3.35 -8.52 -17.43
C GLN A 230 -1.96 -8.79 -16.82
N GLU A 231 -1.87 -9.01 -15.50
CA GLU A 231 -0.62 -9.33 -14.81
C GLU A 231 0.03 -10.63 -15.31
N ARG A 232 -0.78 -11.65 -15.65
CA ARG A 232 -0.31 -12.89 -16.28
C ARG A 232 0.21 -12.66 -17.70
N ASN A 233 -0.34 -11.67 -18.41
CA ASN A 233 0.05 -11.34 -19.78
C ASN A 233 1.24 -10.36 -19.84
N SER A 234 1.41 -9.51 -18.83
CA SER A 234 2.52 -8.56 -18.69
C SER A 234 3.81 -9.17 -18.15
N GLY A 235 3.79 -10.45 -17.74
CA GLY A 235 4.96 -11.23 -17.34
C GLY A 235 5.74 -11.87 -18.49
N ARG A 236 5.62 -11.35 -19.73
CA ARG A 236 6.48 -11.70 -20.88
C ARG A 236 7.56 -10.66 -21.09
#